data_AF-A0A960XMM6-F1
#
_entry.id   AF-A0A960XMM6-F1
#
_cell.length_a   1.000
_cell.length_b   1.000
_cell.length_c   1.000
_cell.angle_alpha   90.00
_cell.angle_beta   90.00
_cell.angle_gamma   90.00
#
_symmetry.space_group_name_H-M   'P 1'
#
loop_
_entity.id
_entity.type
_entity.pdbx_description
1 polymer ?
#
loop_
_entity_poly.entity_id
_entity_poly.type
_entity_poly.pdbx_seq_one_letter_code
_entity_poly.pdbx_strand_id
1 'polypeptide(L)'
;WLPLGSCPVRFEGEKGWVETADNGDIAASSDDLLVGKGTKIGGYPADFHVRNFLDCVKTRGNPRANAEVACHSHITCHAANISLALQRKVVYDPAKHEFVNDEEANRLRSEALREPWRI
;
A
#
# COMPACT_ATOMS: atom_id res chain seq x y z
N TRP A 1 -16.50 3.15 18.69
CA TRP A 1 -16.91 2.37 17.50
C TRP A 1 -16.41 3.15 16.29
N LEU A 2 -15.63 2.54 15.39
CA LEU A 2 -15.07 3.24 14.23
C LEU A 2 -16.19 3.44 13.20
N PRO A 3 -16.62 4.68 12.91
CA PRO A 3 -17.87 4.95 12.18
C PRO A 3 -17.89 4.41 10.75
N LEU A 4 -16.72 4.25 10.13
CA LEU A 4 -16.56 3.77 8.76
C LEU A 4 -16.06 2.31 8.69
N GLY A 5 -15.85 1.66 9.84
CA GLY A 5 -15.36 0.29 9.94
C GLY A 5 -13.90 0.18 10.42
N SER A 6 -13.27 -0.98 10.25
CA SER A 6 -12.07 -1.37 11.02
C SER A 6 -10.76 -0.73 10.58
N CYS A 7 -10.68 -0.28 9.32
CA CYS A 7 -9.45 0.21 8.69
C CYS A 7 -9.69 1.55 7.95
N PRO A 8 -10.04 2.65 8.63
CA PRO A 8 -10.29 3.92 7.96
C PRO A 8 -9.01 4.50 7.36
N VAL A 9 -9.13 5.05 6.15
CA VAL A 9 -8.10 5.84 5.50
C VAL A 9 -8.69 7.21 5.18
N ARG A 10 -8.01 8.27 5.62
CA ARG A 10 -8.34 9.65 5.34
C ARG A 10 -7.29 10.28 4.43
N PHE A 11 -7.76 10.93 3.38
CA PHE A 11 -6.96 11.75 2.50
C PHE A 11 -7.31 13.22 2.79
N GLU A 12 -6.30 14.00 3.21
CA GLU A 12 -6.45 15.42 3.52
C GLU A 12 -5.67 16.26 2.50
N GLY A 13 -6.31 17.32 2.00
CA GLY A 13 -5.70 18.28 1.10
C GLY A 13 -6.22 19.69 1.34
N GLU A 14 -5.72 20.66 0.56
CA GLU A 14 -6.03 22.08 0.75
C GLU A 14 -7.53 22.43 0.62
N LYS A 15 -8.31 21.60 -0.07
CA LYS A 15 -9.73 21.80 -0.34
C LYS A 15 -10.66 21.01 0.57
N GLY A 16 -10.12 20.26 1.54
CA GLY A 16 -10.90 19.42 2.43
C GLY A 16 -10.34 18.00 2.59
N TRP A 17 -11.17 17.11 3.12
CA TRP A 17 -10.81 15.71 3.36
C TRP A 17 -11.88 14.75 2.86
N VAL A 18 -11.44 13.55 2.49
CA VAL A 18 -12.28 12.38 2.17
C VAL A 18 -11.78 11.20 2.98
N GLU A 19 -12.69 10.47 3.60
CA GLU A 19 -12.40 9.30 4.43
C GLU A 19 -13.31 8.14 4.04
N THR A 20 -12.74 6.94 3.97
CA THR A 20 -13.47 5.71 3.65
C THR A 20 -12.87 4.54 4.43
N ALA A 21 -13.65 3.48 4.64
CA ALA A 21 -13.12 2.23 5.14
C ALA A 21 -13.83 1.00 4.53
N ASP A 22 -13.65 -0.15 5.16
CA ASP A 22 -14.15 -1.46 4.75
C ASP A 22 -15.68 -1.59 4.77
N ASN A 23 -16.44 -0.69 5.39
CA ASN A 23 -17.91 -0.74 5.28
C ASN A 23 -18.44 -0.16 3.95
N GLY A 24 -17.58 0.44 3.13
CA GLY A 24 -17.91 1.05 1.84
C GLY A 24 -18.59 2.43 1.92
N ASP A 25 -18.76 2.98 3.12
CA ASP A 25 -19.20 4.38 3.29
C ASP A 25 -18.03 5.34 3.09
N ILE A 26 -18.38 6.49 2.50
CA ILE A 26 -17.45 7.59 2.27
C ILE A 26 -17.98 8.81 3.03
N ALA A 27 -17.14 9.38 3.88
CA ALA A 27 -17.37 10.67 4.52
C ALA A 27 -16.44 11.73 3.90
N ALA A 28 -16.88 12.97 3.87
CA ALA A 28 -16.07 14.08 3.38
C ALA A 28 -16.36 15.36 4.17
N SER A 29 -15.47 16.34 4.07
CA SER A 29 -15.65 17.67 4.67
C SER A 29 -16.74 18.52 4.02
N SER A 30 -17.18 18.17 2.80
CA SER A 30 -18.28 18.83 2.08
C SER A 30 -18.96 17.88 1.10
N ASP A 31 -20.23 18.13 0.80
CA ASP A 31 -21.00 17.34 -0.18
C ASP A 31 -20.45 17.46 -1.61
N ASP A 32 -19.79 18.58 -1.93
CA ASP A 32 -19.14 18.79 -3.22
C ASP A 32 -18.04 17.74 -3.51
N LEU A 33 -17.38 17.23 -2.46
CA LEU A 33 -16.37 16.17 -2.57
C LEU A 33 -16.98 14.77 -2.76
N LEU A 34 -18.30 14.64 -2.62
CA LEU A 34 -19.04 13.38 -2.80
C LEU A 34 -19.72 13.28 -4.18
N VAL A 35 -19.59 14.32 -5.01
CA VAL A 35 -20.14 14.32 -6.37
C VAL A 35 -19.50 13.21 -7.19
N GLY A 36 -20.34 12.41 -7.86
CA GLY A 36 -19.87 11.29 -8.69
C GLY A 36 -19.52 10.03 -7.90
N LYS A 37 -19.88 9.93 -6.62
CA LYS A 37 -19.74 8.68 -5.87
C LYS A 37 -20.44 7.53 -6.60
N GLY A 38 -19.72 6.42 -6.76
CA GLY A 38 -20.25 5.20 -7.37
C GLY A 38 -21.16 4.42 -6.42
N THR A 39 -21.55 3.22 -6.85
CA THR A 39 -22.28 2.27 -6.01
C THR A 39 -21.45 1.92 -4.77
N LYS A 40 -22.11 1.89 -3.60
CA LYS A 40 -21.50 1.41 -2.35
C LYS A 40 -21.16 -0.07 -2.48
N ILE A 41 -19.89 -0.40 -2.29
CA ILE A 41 -19.39 -1.77 -2.25
C ILE A 41 -18.63 -1.91 -0.93
N GLY A 42 -19.24 -2.60 0.02
CA GLY A 42 -18.61 -2.90 1.30
C GLY A 42 -17.75 -4.16 1.24
N GLY A 43 -16.81 -4.26 2.16
CA GLY A 43 -15.89 -5.37 2.35
C GLY A 43 -14.77 -5.43 1.32
N TYR A 44 -14.24 -6.63 1.15
CA TYR A 44 -13.17 -6.96 0.20
C TYR A 44 -13.67 -8.03 -0.77
N PRO A 45 -14.54 -7.69 -1.73
CA PRO A 45 -15.09 -8.65 -2.70
C PRO A 45 -13.97 -9.27 -3.54
N ALA A 46 -13.52 -10.48 -3.14
CA ALA A 46 -12.43 -11.19 -3.78
C ALA A 46 -12.73 -11.55 -5.25
N ASP A 47 -14.02 -11.65 -5.60
CA ASP A 47 -14.52 -11.88 -6.95
C ASP A 47 -14.04 -10.81 -7.95
N PHE A 48 -13.87 -9.55 -7.53
CA PHE A 48 -13.31 -8.52 -8.40
C PHE A 48 -11.83 -8.72 -8.71
N HIS A 49 -11.05 -9.19 -7.75
CA HIS A 49 -9.64 -9.53 -7.97
C HIS A 49 -9.49 -10.74 -8.90
N VAL A 50 -10.30 -11.77 -8.68
CA VAL A 50 -10.33 -12.97 -9.54
C VAL A 50 -10.74 -12.59 -10.96
N ARG A 51 -11.81 -11.78 -11.11
CA ARG A 51 -12.25 -11.32 -12.43
C ARG A 51 -11.15 -10.53 -13.14
N ASN A 52 -10.53 -9.57 -12.45
CA ASN A 52 -9.44 -8.78 -13.01
C ASN A 52 -8.28 -9.67 -13.48
N PHE A 53 -7.89 -10.66 -12.68
CA PHE A 53 -6.84 -11.60 -13.07
C PHE A 53 -7.20 -12.36 -14.35
N LEU A 54 -8.42 -12.92 -14.42
CA LEU A 54 -8.88 -13.65 -15.62
C LEU A 54 -8.95 -12.76 -16.87
N ASP A 55 -9.34 -11.49 -16.72
CA ASP A 55 -9.33 -10.51 -17.81
C ASP A 55 -7.90 -10.23 -18.31
N CYS A 56 -6.95 -10.09 -17.38
CA CYS A 56 -5.53 -9.89 -17.68
C CYS A 56 -4.93 -11.12 -18.39
N VAL A 57 -5.29 -12.35 -17.98
CA VAL A 57 -4.87 -13.58 -18.67
C VAL A 57 -5.36 -13.58 -20.13
N LYS A 58 -6.63 -13.22 -20.37
CA LYS A 58 -7.20 -13.17 -21.73
C LYS A 58 -6.56 -12.10 -22.60
N THR A 59 -6.34 -10.92 -22.04
CA THR A 59 -5.81 -9.75 -22.78
C THR A 59 -4.29 -9.71 -22.83
N ARG A 60 -3.60 -10.59 -22.08
CA ARG A 60 -2.17 -10.51 -21.78
C ARG A 60 -1.77 -9.18 -21.14
N GLY A 61 -2.68 -8.59 -20.38
CA GLY A 61 -2.45 -7.36 -19.60
C GLY A 61 -1.91 -7.63 -18.20
N ASN A 62 -1.51 -6.57 -17.50
CA ASN A 62 -1.09 -6.65 -16.10
C ASN A 62 -2.28 -6.56 -15.14
N PRO A 63 -2.35 -7.42 -14.10
CA PRO A 63 -3.30 -7.26 -13.01
C PRO A 63 -3.14 -5.91 -12.29
N ARG A 64 -4.23 -5.42 -11.68
CA ARG A 64 -4.18 -4.22 -10.81
C ARG A 64 -3.19 -4.40 -9.65
N ALA A 65 -3.14 -5.59 -9.07
CA ALA A 65 -2.18 -6.00 -8.05
C ALA A 65 -1.12 -6.93 -8.65
N ASN A 66 -0.31 -6.40 -9.58
CA ASN A 66 0.79 -7.16 -10.20
C ASN A 66 2.02 -7.26 -9.26
N ALA A 67 3.04 -7.99 -9.70
CA ALA A 67 4.24 -8.27 -8.90
C ALA A 67 5.01 -7.00 -8.48
N GLU A 68 5.08 -5.98 -9.32
CA GLU A 68 5.78 -4.72 -9.00
C GLU A 68 5.02 -3.95 -7.92
N VAL A 69 3.69 -3.82 -8.07
CA VAL A 69 2.82 -3.20 -7.06
C VAL A 69 2.93 -3.93 -5.72
N ALA A 70 2.92 -5.27 -5.74
CA ALA A 70 3.09 -6.09 -4.54
C ALA A 70 4.48 -5.92 -3.91
N CYS A 71 5.54 -5.83 -4.72
CA CYS A 71 6.91 -5.60 -4.26
C CYS A 71 7.02 -4.26 -3.54
N HIS A 72 6.57 -3.16 -4.16
CA HIS A 72 6.58 -1.83 -3.56
C HIS A 72 5.76 -1.77 -2.27
N SER A 73 4.61 -2.46 -2.22
CA SER A 73 3.78 -2.55 -1.02
C SER A 73 4.49 -3.26 0.14
N HIS A 74 5.31 -4.29 -0.14
CA HIS A 74 6.08 -4.96 0.92
C HIS A 74 7.32 -4.16 1.33
N ILE A 75 7.98 -3.49 0.38
CA ILE A 75 9.14 -2.63 0.66
C ILE A 75 8.78 -1.56 1.70
N THR A 76 7.61 -0.94 1.62
CA THR A 76 7.17 0.06 2.62
C THR A 76 6.98 -0.55 4.00
N CYS A 77 6.40 -1.75 4.11
CA CYS A 77 6.29 -2.49 5.37
C CYS A 77 7.68 -2.81 5.96
N HIS A 78 8.63 -3.26 5.14
CA HIS A 78 9.99 -3.53 5.58
C HIS A 78 10.73 -2.25 6.00
N ALA A 79 10.56 -1.15 5.27
CA ALA A 79 11.14 0.14 5.64
C ALA A 79 10.59 0.65 6.98
N ALA A 80 9.29 0.48 7.24
CA ALA A 80 8.67 0.79 8.53
C ALA A 80 9.26 -0.08 9.66
N ASN A 81 9.42 -1.39 9.43
CA ASN A 81 10.04 -2.29 10.41
C ASN A 81 11.51 -1.93 10.70
N ILE A 82 12.27 -1.53 9.68
CA ILE A 82 13.66 -1.06 9.86
C ILE A 82 13.69 0.23 10.67
N SER A 83 12.80 1.19 10.39
CA SER A 83 12.66 2.42 11.17
C SER A 83 12.36 2.12 12.64
N LEU A 84 11.47 1.15 12.90
CA LEU A 84 11.12 0.71 14.25
C LEU A 84 12.30 0.04 14.96
N ALA A 85 13.01 -0.87 14.29
CA ALA A 85 14.14 -1.60 14.84
C ALA A 85 15.30 -0.65 15.24
N LEU A 86 15.55 0.38 14.41
CA LEU A 86 16.57 1.39 14.68
C LEU A 86 16.09 2.53 15.59
N GLN A 87 14.78 2.56 15.92
CA GLN A 87 14.14 3.60 16.72
C GLN A 87 14.39 5.02 16.21
N ARG A 88 14.52 5.19 14.89
CA ARG A 88 14.79 6.48 14.25
C ARG A 88 14.13 6.55 12.87
N LYS A 89 13.95 7.78 12.38
CA LYS A 89 13.51 8.01 11.01
C LYS A 89 14.59 7.53 10.04
N VAL A 90 14.15 6.89 8.96
CA VAL A 90 14.98 6.50 7.82
C VAL A 90 14.38 7.12 6.56
N VAL A 91 15.21 7.35 5.54
CA VAL A 91 14.78 7.91 4.24
C VAL A 91 15.06 6.87 3.18
N TYR A 92 14.02 6.37 2.51
CA TYR A 92 14.14 5.37 1.45
C TYR A 92 13.97 6.02 0.07
N ASP A 93 14.90 5.74 -0.84
CA ASP A 93 14.82 6.10 -2.26
C ASP A 93 14.19 4.93 -3.04
N PRO A 94 12.94 5.06 -3.50
CA PRO A 94 12.27 3.97 -4.23
C PRO A 94 12.82 3.77 -5.65
N ALA A 95 13.55 4.73 -6.22
CA ALA A 95 14.16 4.57 -7.54
C ALA A 95 15.49 3.79 -7.47
N LYS A 96 16.24 3.97 -6.38
CA LYS A 96 17.50 3.24 -6.13
C LYS A 96 17.33 2.00 -5.27
N HIS A 97 16.16 1.84 -4.67
CA HIS A 97 15.82 0.79 -3.71
C HIS A 97 16.72 0.75 -2.46
N GLU A 98 17.18 1.90 -1.97
CA GLU A 98 18.12 1.99 -0.85
C GLU A 98 17.76 3.09 0.15
N PHE A 99 18.32 3.01 1.36
CA PHE A 99 18.21 4.10 2.33
C PHE A 99 19.27 5.17 2.04
N VAL A 100 18.83 6.43 1.90
CA VAL A 100 19.68 7.55 1.49
C VAL A 100 20.71 7.86 2.59
N ASN A 101 22.00 7.71 2.27
CA ASN A 101 23.13 7.98 3.17
C ASN A 101 23.05 7.22 4.51
N ASP A 102 22.53 5.99 4.52
CA ASP A 102 22.25 5.23 5.74
C ASP A 102 22.71 3.77 5.63
N GLU A 103 24.01 3.54 5.88
CA GLU A 103 24.62 2.20 5.76
C GLU A 103 24.03 1.19 6.75
N GLU A 104 23.69 1.64 7.95
CA GLU A 104 23.11 0.80 9.00
C GLU A 104 21.73 0.28 8.57
N ALA A 105 20.82 1.15 8.10
CA ALA A 105 19.52 0.73 7.59
C ALA A 105 19.67 -0.13 6.32
N ASN A 106 20.63 0.21 5.44
CA ASN A 106 20.91 -0.59 4.25
C ASN A 106 21.40 -2.00 4.58
N ARG A 107 22.03 -2.22 5.75
CA ARG A 107 22.44 -3.55 6.17
C ARG A 107 21.28 -4.46 6.57
N LEU A 108 20.15 -3.88 6.97
CA LEU A 108 18.94 -4.60 7.36
C LEU A 108 18.04 -4.95 6.15
N ARG A 109 18.42 -4.60 4.92
CA ARG A 109 17.66 -4.92 3.70
C ARG A 109 17.69 -6.40 3.30
N SER A 110 18.61 -7.17 3.86
CA SER A 110 18.81 -8.59 3.53
C SER A 110 19.43 -9.31 4.72
N GLU A 111 19.09 -10.58 4.89
CA GLU A 111 19.77 -11.43 5.87
C GLU A 111 21.16 -11.87 5.40
N ALA A 112 22.00 -12.30 6.33
CA ALA A 112 23.26 -12.92 6.01
C ALA A 112 23.01 -14.24 5.25
N LEU A 113 23.68 -14.41 4.11
CA LEU A 113 23.59 -15.64 3.33
C LEU A 113 24.21 -16.81 4.12
N ARG A 114 23.53 -17.96 4.10
CA ARG A 114 23.99 -19.18 4.78
C ARG A 114 24.99 -19.93 3.91
N GLU A 115 26.16 -20.28 4.45
CA GLU A 115 27.13 -21.14 3.76
C GLU A 115 26.55 -22.52 3.36
N PRO A 116 26.96 -23.10 2.21
CA PRO A 116 27.83 -22.53 1.17
C PRO A 116 27.08 -21.73 0.09
N TRP A 117 25.83 -21.32 0.34
CA TRP A 117 24.95 -20.74 -0.68
C TRP A 117 25.21 -19.24 -0.86
N ARG A 118 25.53 -18.82 -2.09
CA ARG A 118 25.65 -17.41 -2.48
C ARG A 118 24.91 -17.14 -3.79
N ILE A 119 24.53 -15.87 -3.99
CA ILE A 119 23.93 -15.33 -5.23
C ILE A 119 25.04 -14.70 -6.07
#